data_AF-A0A0D0DRR9-F1
#
_entry.id   AF-A0A0D0DRR9-F1
#
_cell.length_a   1.000
_cell.length_b   1.000
_cell.length_c   1.000
_cell.angle_alpha   90.00
_cell.angle_beta   90.00
_cell.angle_gamma   90.00
#
_symmetry.space_group_name_H-M   'P 1'
#
loop_
_entity.id
_entity.type
_entity.pdbx_description
1 polymer ?
#
loop_
_entity_poly.entity_id
_entity_poly.type
_entity_poly.pdbx_seq_one_letter_code
_entity_poly.pdbx_strand_id
1 'polypeptide(L)'
;SLCCTINPCDLHNPIVQVFAGEHIDMDDLMHFIGPDNEQRAHNVAQDPYAAAKNFHFIINTIFETLFRITAGPFNVTSDVGVVGHVAAYFGTVECSSQELIGVLLH
;
A
#
# COMPACT_ATOMS: atom_id res chain seq x y z
N SER A 1 13.76 -20.44 2.87
CA SER A 1 13.85 -19.21 2.08
C SER A 1 12.73 -19.12 1.06
N LEU A 2 11.74 -18.28 1.36
CA LEU A 2 10.62 -17.93 0.47
C LEU A 2 10.82 -16.47 -0.01
N CYS A 3 10.62 -16.20 -1.29
CA CYS A 3 10.65 -14.84 -1.85
C CYS A 3 9.25 -14.48 -2.34
N CYS A 4 8.76 -13.29 -1.96
CA CYS A 4 7.46 -12.78 -2.37
C CYS A 4 7.61 -11.37 -2.95
N THR A 5 6.87 -11.07 -4.01
CA THR A 5 6.79 -9.73 -4.61
C THR A 5 5.41 -9.14 -4.36
N ILE A 6 5.35 -7.96 -3.76
CA ILE A 6 4.12 -7.21 -3.51
C ILE A 6 4.10 -6.01 -4.46
N ASN A 7 3.03 -5.89 -5.24
CA ASN A 7 2.78 -4.78 -6.16
C ASN A 7 1.44 -4.12 -5.82
N PRO A 8 1.41 -3.13 -4.90
CA PRO A 8 0.19 -2.39 -4.59
C PRO A 8 -0.17 -1.46 -5.76
N CYS A 9 -1.10 -1.89 -6.62
CA CYS A 9 -1.62 -1.04 -7.69
C CYS A 9 -2.69 -0.08 -7.13
N ASP A 10 -2.49 1.21 -7.37
CA ASP A 10 -3.37 2.32 -6.98
C ASP A 10 -4.53 2.53 -7.98
N LEU A 11 -4.32 2.20 -9.26
CA LEU A 11 -5.28 2.49 -10.35
C LEU A 11 -6.70 1.92 -10.13
N HIS A 12 -6.81 0.80 -9.41
CA HIS A 12 -8.09 0.14 -9.12
C HIS A 12 -8.41 0.03 -7.63
N ASN A 13 -7.60 0.64 -6.76
CA ASN A 13 -7.82 0.51 -5.33
C ASN A 13 -8.80 1.59 -4.84
N PRO A 14 -10.03 1.24 -4.42
CA PRO A 14 -11.01 2.21 -3.94
C PRO A 14 -10.50 3.00 -2.72
N ILE A 15 -9.55 2.46 -1.96
CA ILE A 15 -8.94 3.12 -0.81
C ILE A 15 -8.20 4.42 -1.23
N VAL A 16 -7.66 4.49 -2.45
CA VAL A 16 -6.99 5.71 -2.96
C VAL A 16 -7.93 6.91 -2.95
N GLN A 17 -9.21 6.69 -3.20
CA GLN A 17 -10.20 7.76 -3.27
C GLN A 17 -10.46 8.38 -1.90
N VAL A 18 -10.29 7.63 -0.81
CA VAL A 18 -10.34 8.18 0.57
C VAL A 18 -9.23 9.21 0.78
N PHE A 19 -8.04 8.94 0.24
CA PHE A 19 -6.93 9.88 0.29
C PHE A 19 -7.13 11.09 -0.62
N ALA A 20 -7.89 10.94 -1.72
CA ALA A 20 -8.30 12.03 -2.61
C ALA A 20 -9.49 12.86 -2.06
N GLY A 21 -10.01 12.52 -0.87
CA GLY A 21 -11.08 13.26 -0.20
C GLY A 21 -12.51 12.81 -0.55
N GLU A 22 -12.67 11.68 -1.24
CA GLU A 22 -13.98 11.08 -1.48
C GLU A 22 -14.55 10.45 -0.20
N HIS A 23 -15.86 10.59 -0.01
CA HIS A 23 -16.56 10.03 1.15
C HIS A 23 -16.94 8.57 0.87
N ILE A 24 -16.01 7.64 1.12
CA ILE A 24 -16.27 6.21 1.03
C ILE A 24 -16.66 5.67 2.39
N ASP A 25 -17.76 4.92 2.42
CA ASP A 25 -18.11 4.11 3.57
C ASP A 25 -17.15 2.90 3.66
N MET A 26 -16.29 2.91 4.68
CA MET A 26 -15.31 1.85 4.91
C MET A 26 -15.94 0.57 5.46
N ASP A 27 -17.13 0.65 6.07
CA ASP A 27 -17.86 -0.51 6.59
C ASP A 27 -18.66 -1.20 5.48
N ASP A 28 -18.89 -0.53 4.34
CA ASP A 28 -19.62 -1.05 3.19
C ASP A 28 -18.87 -0.88 1.84
N LEU A 29 -17.58 -1.22 1.86
CA LEU A 29 -16.64 -1.12 0.74
C LEU A 29 -17.06 -1.93 -0.52
N MET A 30 -17.93 -2.94 -0.36
CA MET A 30 -18.43 -3.78 -1.47
C MET A 30 -19.70 -3.22 -2.11
N HIS A 31 -20.52 -2.46 -1.37
CA HIS A 31 -21.75 -1.85 -1.90
C HIS A 31 -21.48 -0.49 -2.53
N PHE A 32 -20.49 0.24 -2.02
CA PHE A 32 -19.86 1.36 -2.71
C PHE A 32 -18.75 0.85 -3.63
N ILE A 33 -19.12 0.35 -4.81
CA ILE A 33 -18.24 0.56 -5.97
C ILE A 33 -18.18 2.08 -6.06
N GLY A 34 -17.07 2.68 -5.62
CA GLY A 34 -16.91 4.14 -5.54
C GLY A 34 -17.06 4.81 -6.92
N PRO A 35 -16.41 5.96 -7.16
CA PRO A 35 -16.44 6.57 -8.48
C PRO A 35 -16.08 5.54 -9.57
N ASP A 36 -16.67 5.68 -10.76
CA ASP A 36 -16.34 4.83 -11.92
C ASP A 36 -14.83 4.90 -12.22
N ASN A 37 -14.28 3.90 -12.90
CA ASN A 37 -12.85 3.80 -13.23
C ASN A 37 -12.28 5.09 -13.81
N GLU A 38 -13.01 5.74 -14.71
CA GLU A 38 -12.60 7.01 -15.31
C GLU A 38 -12.53 8.14 -14.27
N GLN A 39 -13.53 8.24 -13.40
CA GLN A 39 -13.57 9.25 -12.34
C GLN A 39 -12.48 9.01 -11.30
N ARG A 40 -12.16 7.75 -10.98
CA ARG A 40 -11.04 7.42 -10.09
C ARG A 40 -9.70 7.84 -10.66
N ALA A 41 -9.47 7.53 -11.94
CA ALA A 41 -8.25 7.93 -12.64
C ALA A 41 -8.14 9.46 -12.72
N HIS A 42 -9.26 10.15 -12.95
CA HIS A 42 -9.32 11.61 -12.95
C HIS A 42 -8.97 12.20 -11.57
N ASN A 43 -9.58 11.68 -10.50
CA ASN A 43 -9.30 12.12 -9.12
C ASN A 43 -7.83 11.93 -8.74
N VAL A 44 -7.22 10.80 -9.12
CA VAL A 44 -5.78 10.53 -8.92
C VAL A 44 -4.91 11.46 -9.76
N ALA A 45 -5.29 11.74 -11.00
CA ALA A 45 -4.55 12.66 -11.87
C ALA A 45 -4.64 14.12 -11.37
N GLN A 46 -5.75 14.48 -10.72
CA GLN A 46 -5.93 15.81 -10.12
C GLN A 46 -5.19 15.98 -8.80
N ASP A 47 -5.03 14.89 -8.02
CA ASP A 47 -4.27 14.89 -6.78
C ASP A 47 -3.21 13.77 -6.75
N PRO A 48 -2.05 13.97 -7.42
CA PRO A 48 -0.95 13.01 -7.37
C PRO A 48 -0.37 12.84 -5.95
N TYR A 49 -0.62 13.79 -5.04
CA TYR A 49 -0.21 13.66 -3.65
C TYR A 49 -1.07 12.64 -2.90
N ALA A 50 -2.37 12.55 -3.20
CA ALA A 50 -3.26 11.51 -2.67
C ALA A 50 -2.77 10.10 -3.04
N ALA A 51 -2.32 9.90 -4.28
CA ALA A 51 -1.75 8.62 -4.72
C ALA A 51 -0.49 8.24 -3.93
N ALA A 52 0.45 9.19 -3.78
CA ALA A 52 1.67 8.97 -3.00
C ALA A 52 1.37 8.66 -1.52
N LYS A 53 0.38 9.35 -0.93
CA LYS A 53 -0.04 9.12 0.46
C LYS A 53 -0.69 7.74 0.63
N ASN A 54 -1.53 7.33 -0.32
CA ASN A 54 -2.12 6.00 -0.33
C ASN A 54 -1.04 4.90 -0.42
N PHE A 55 -0.07 5.05 -1.32
CA PHE A 55 1.03 4.10 -1.41
C PHE A 55 1.80 4.00 -0.09
N HIS A 56 2.22 5.14 0.46
CA HIS A 56 2.94 5.18 1.73
C HIS A 56 2.14 4.49 2.86
N PHE A 57 0.83 4.73 2.91
CA PHE A 57 -0.06 4.08 3.87
C PHE A 57 -0.15 2.57 3.67
N ILE A 58 -0.35 2.10 2.44
CA ILE A 58 -0.43 0.66 2.13
C ILE A 58 0.88 -0.05 2.50
N ILE A 59 2.03 0.54 2.16
CA ILE A 59 3.32 -0.04 2.48
C ILE A 59 3.55 -0.14 3.98
N ASN A 60 3.29 0.93 4.74
CA ASN A 60 3.42 0.88 6.19
C ASN A 60 2.45 -0.15 6.79
N THR A 61 1.22 -0.20 6.30
CA THR A 61 0.22 -1.18 6.77
C THR A 61 0.68 -2.61 6.50
N ILE A 62 1.23 -2.90 5.32
CA ILE A 62 1.79 -4.21 4.99
C ILE A 62 2.94 -4.56 5.94
N PHE A 63 3.89 -3.65 6.14
CA PHE A 63 5.02 -3.89 7.04
C PHE A 63 4.58 -4.11 8.48
N GLU A 64 3.65 -3.30 9.00
CA GLU A 64 3.18 -3.41 10.37
C GLU A 64 2.30 -4.64 10.60
N THR A 65 1.39 -4.95 9.66
CA THR A 65 0.38 -6.01 9.87
C THR A 65 0.86 -7.39 9.43
N LEU A 66 1.41 -7.51 8.22
CA LEU A 66 1.84 -8.81 7.67
C LEU A 66 3.19 -9.22 8.23
N PHE A 67 4.12 -8.26 8.34
CA PHE A 67 5.50 -8.54 8.71
C PHE A 67 5.85 -8.17 10.15
N ARG A 68 4.95 -7.48 10.87
CA ARG A 68 5.23 -6.92 12.22
C ARG A 68 6.55 -6.16 12.30
N ILE A 69 6.83 -5.39 11.26
CA ILE A 69 7.94 -4.45 11.22
C ILE A 69 7.39 -3.07 11.55
N THR A 70 7.94 -2.47 12.60
CA THR A 70 7.61 -1.09 12.99
C THR A 70 8.86 -0.25 12.87
N ALA A 71 8.84 0.77 12.02
CA ALA A 71 9.92 1.73 11.86
C ALA A 71 9.61 2.98 12.70
N GLY A 72 10.24 3.08 13.87
CA GLY A 72 10.25 4.30 14.66
C GLY A 72 11.30 5.29 14.17
N PRO A 73 11.29 6.54 14.67
CA PRO A 73 12.24 7.57 14.26
C PRO A 73 13.71 7.25 14.57
N PHE A 74 13.97 6.29 15.48
CA PHE A 74 15.32 5.93 15.92
C PHE A 74 15.57 4.43 15.99
N ASN A 75 14.57 3.58 15.75
CA ASN A 75 14.69 2.13 15.83
C ASN A 75 13.76 1.44 14.84
N VAL A 76 14.22 0.34 14.26
CA VAL A 76 13.38 -0.57 13.47
C VAL A 76 13.26 -1.86 14.27
N THR A 77 12.04 -2.21 14.66
CA THR A 77 11.74 -3.46 15.36
C THR A 77 11.05 -4.41 14.41
N SER A 78 11.57 -5.63 14.29
CA SER A 78 10.94 -6.72 13.53
C SER A 78 10.56 -7.86 14.48
N ASP A 79 9.28 -8.16 14.57
CA ASP A 79 8.76 -9.33 15.31
C ASP A 79 8.35 -10.43 14.31
N VAL A 80 7.95 -11.61 14.81
CA VAL A 80 7.43 -12.68 13.96
C VAL A 80 6.11 -12.22 13.35
N GLY A 81 6.11 -11.93 12.05
CA GLY A 81 4.91 -11.60 11.29
C GLY A 81 4.04 -12.82 10.98
N VAL A 82 2.90 -12.59 10.33
CA VAL A 82 1.96 -13.64 9.90
C VAL A 82 2.65 -14.66 8.97
N VAL A 83 3.61 -14.18 8.18
CA VAL A 83 4.36 -14.98 7.20
C VAL A 83 5.76 -15.38 7.69
N GLY A 84 6.05 -15.21 8.99
CA GLY A 84 7.33 -15.57 9.60
C GLY A 84 8.29 -14.38 9.76
N HIS A 85 9.56 -14.68 10.04
CA HIS A 85 10.59 -13.65 10.19
C HIS A 85 11.05 -13.13 8.83
N VAL A 86 10.97 -11.81 8.65
CA VAL A 86 11.57 -11.12 7.51
C VAL A 86 13.08 -11.09 7.65
N ALA A 87 13.78 -11.60 6.64
CA ALA A 87 15.24 -11.58 6.58
C ALA A 87 15.74 -10.28 5.93
N ALA A 88 15.08 -9.83 4.87
CA ALA A 88 15.38 -8.59 4.16
C ALA A 88 14.19 -8.16 3.30
N TYR A 89 14.10 -6.86 3.01
CA TYR A 89 13.20 -6.33 1.98
C TYR A 89 13.96 -5.31 1.12
N PHE A 90 13.56 -5.18 -0.13
CA PHE A 90 14.00 -4.10 -1.02
C PHE A 90 12.80 -3.52 -1.75
N GLY A 91 12.71 -2.20 -1.81
CA GLY A 91 11.69 -1.49 -2.57
C GLY A 91 12.33 -0.83 -3.79
N THR A 92 11.69 -0.94 -4.95
CA THR A 92 12.02 -0.16 -6.14
C THR A 92 10.80 0.63 -6.57
N VAL A 93 11.00 1.93 -6.80
CA VAL A 93 9.99 2.81 -7.39
C VAL A 93 10.36 2.93 -8.86
N GLU A 94 9.59 2.30 -9.74
CA GLU A 94 9.75 2.55 -11.17
C GLU A 94 9.08 3.89 -11.50
N CYS A 95 9.77 4.76 -12.24
CA CYS A 95 9.35 6.15 -12.56
C CYS A 95 8.03 6.24 -13.37
N SER A 96 7.34 5.11 -13.56
CA SER A 96 6.05 4.96 -14.19
C SER A 96 5.10 4.19 -13.26
N SER A 97 4.49 4.90 -12.29
CA SER A 97 3.31 4.48 -11.51
C SER A 97 3.29 3.04 -10.93
N GLN A 98 4.42 2.36 -10.83
CA GLN A 98 4.52 0.97 -10.40
C GLN A 98 5.62 0.88 -9.36
N GLU A 99 5.20 0.60 -8.14
CA GLU A 99 6.08 0.45 -7.01
C GLU A 99 6.09 -1.02 -6.61
N LEU A 100 7.28 -1.61 -6.62
CA LEU A 100 7.48 -3.03 -6.39
C LEU A 100 8.28 -3.23 -5.10
N ILE A 101 7.80 -4.12 -4.24
CA ILE A 101 8.55 -4.55 -3.05
C ILE A 101 8.84 -6.03 -3.15
N GLY A 102 10.12 -6.38 -3.11
CA GLY A 102 10.59 -7.75 -2.92
C GLY A 102 10.88 -8.01 -1.44
N VAL A 103 10.30 -9.07 -0.89
CA VAL A 103 10.51 -9.49 0.51
C VAL A 103 11.09 -10.90 0.55
N LEU A 104 12.18 -11.05 1.30
CA LEU A 104 12.83 -12.33 1.57
C LEU A 104 12.48 -12.78 2.99
N LEU A 105 11.89 -13.97 3.09
CA LEU A 105 11.49 -14.62 4.33
C LEU A 105 12.42 -15.80 4.64
N HIS A 106 12.72 -15.99 5.92
CA HIS A 106 13.61 -17.06 6.39
C HIS A 106 12.90 -18.41 6.50
#